data_AF-A0A3G7U291-F1
#
_entry.id   AF-A0A3G7U291-F1
#
_cell.length_a   1.000
_cell.length_b   1.000
_cell.length_c   1.000
_cell.angle_alpha   90.00
_cell.angle_beta   90.00
_cell.angle_gamma   90.00
#
_symmetry.space_group_name_H-M   'P 1'
#
loop_
_entity.id
_entity.type
_entity.pdbx_description
1 polymer ?
#
loop_
_entity_poly.entity_id
_entity_poly.type
_entity_poly.pdbx_seq_one_letter_code
_entity_poly.pdbx_strand_id
1 'polypeptide(L)'
;MNSLAQQALDRARKASAPASKLLLPVLANEPLPELIITGPINRVMELDGKRWATDFVQGLGASVRREPVRTKAIADLTRYAAQQPASVASGVKIVIDMLKGA
;
A
#
# COMPACT_ATOMS: atom_id res chain seq x y z
N MET A 1 34.31 -33.18 -16.13
CA MET A 1 33.09 -32.41 -15.76
C MET A 1 32.83 -31.39 -16.86
N ASN A 2 31.62 -31.33 -17.38
CA ASN A 2 31.35 -30.73 -18.71
C ASN A 2 31.11 -29.21 -18.62
N SER A 3 31.76 -28.43 -19.49
CA SER A 3 31.78 -26.95 -19.50
C SER A 3 30.37 -26.33 -19.60
N LEU A 4 29.44 -27.01 -20.26
CA LEU A 4 28.03 -26.62 -20.38
C LEU A 4 27.31 -26.50 -19.04
N ALA A 5 27.64 -27.35 -18.06
CA ALA A 5 27.02 -27.29 -16.73
C ALA A 5 27.51 -26.07 -15.92
N GLN A 6 28.79 -25.69 -16.10
CA GLN A 6 29.36 -24.50 -15.47
C GLN A 6 28.78 -23.22 -16.09
N GLN A 7 28.67 -23.18 -17.42
CA GLN A 7 28.03 -22.06 -18.11
C GLN A 7 26.55 -21.88 -17.71
N ALA A 8 25.79 -22.96 -17.51
CA ALA A 8 24.41 -22.87 -17.05
C ALA A 8 24.32 -22.31 -15.62
N LEU A 9 25.23 -22.71 -14.73
CA LEU A 9 25.27 -22.24 -13.35
C LEU A 9 25.69 -20.76 -13.25
N ASP A 10 26.68 -20.34 -14.05
CA ASP A 10 27.10 -18.93 -14.12
C ASP A 10 25.98 -18.04 -14.68
N ARG A 11 25.20 -18.55 -15.66
CA ARG A 11 24.04 -17.82 -16.20
C ARG A 11 22.92 -17.70 -15.18
N ALA A 12 22.67 -18.75 -14.38
CA ALA A 12 21.70 -18.72 -13.29
C ALA A 12 22.10 -17.73 -12.18
N ARG A 13 23.40 -17.66 -11.83
CA ARG A 13 23.91 -16.66 -10.89
C ARG A 13 23.76 -15.23 -11.40
N LYS A 14 24.00 -15.00 -12.70
CA LYS A 14 23.79 -13.67 -13.33
C LYS A 14 22.32 -13.25 -13.39
N ALA A 15 21.40 -14.21 -13.53
CA ALA A 15 19.96 -13.95 -13.53
C ALA A 15 19.39 -13.68 -12.12
N SER A 16 20.08 -14.13 -11.07
CA SER A 16 19.70 -13.90 -9.67
C SER A 16 20.59 -12.83 -9.01
N ALA A 17 20.70 -11.67 -9.63
CA ALA A 17 20.87 -10.46 -8.83
C ALA A 17 19.48 -10.14 -8.27
N PRO A 18 19.24 -10.17 -6.95
CA PRO A 18 18.13 -9.39 -6.44
C PRO A 18 18.46 -7.98 -6.92
N ALA A 19 17.59 -7.40 -7.74
CA ALA A 19 17.53 -5.96 -7.78
C ALA A 19 17.23 -5.56 -6.34
N SER A 20 18.29 -5.31 -5.57
CA SER A 20 18.29 -4.26 -4.59
C SER A 20 17.81 -3.05 -5.38
N LYS A 21 16.48 -2.93 -5.49
CA LYS A 21 15.82 -1.65 -5.53
C LYS A 21 16.39 -0.98 -4.32
N LEU A 22 17.48 -0.26 -4.57
CA LEU A 22 17.91 0.88 -3.81
C LEU A 22 16.60 1.48 -3.34
N LEU A 23 16.37 1.41 -2.02
CA LEU A 23 15.30 2.13 -1.37
C LEU A 23 15.57 3.58 -1.76
N LEU A 24 14.98 3.99 -2.88
CA LEU A 24 14.91 5.38 -3.28
C LEU A 24 14.37 6.07 -2.03
N PRO A 25 15.03 7.14 -1.55
CA PRO A 25 14.46 7.92 -0.47
C PRO A 25 13.03 8.22 -0.90
N VAL A 26 12.08 7.73 -0.09
CA VAL A 26 10.65 7.89 -0.32
C VAL A 26 10.46 9.30 -0.86
N LEU A 27 9.98 9.37 -2.10
CA LEU A 27 9.60 10.61 -2.76
C LEU A 27 8.48 11.19 -1.88
N ALA A 28 8.87 12.00 -0.90
CA ALA A 28 7.98 12.53 0.12
C ALA A 28 6.96 13.53 -0.46
N ASN A 29 7.07 13.83 -1.76
CA ASN A 29 6.32 14.86 -2.45
C ASN A 29 5.60 14.38 -3.71
N GLU A 30 5.52 13.07 -3.99
CA GLU A 30 4.62 12.63 -5.06
C GLU A 30 3.18 12.86 -4.60
N PRO A 31 2.35 13.60 -5.38
CA PRO A 31 0.97 13.88 -4.98
C PRO A 31 0.24 12.56 -4.74
N LEU A 32 -0.53 12.50 -3.64
CA LEU A 32 -1.30 11.30 -3.34
C LEU A 32 -2.24 10.99 -4.53
N PRO A 33 -2.36 9.71 -4.94
CA PRO A 33 -3.26 9.35 -6.02
C PRO A 33 -4.69 9.75 -5.66
N GLU A 34 -5.40 10.31 -6.64
CA GLU A 34 -6.81 10.59 -6.46
C GLU A 34 -7.60 9.27 -6.38
N LEU A 35 -8.38 9.12 -5.32
CA LEU A 35 -9.22 7.94 -5.09
C LEU A 35 -10.54 8.08 -5.86
N ILE A 36 -10.50 7.73 -7.14
CA ILE A 36 -11.68 7.70 -8.00
C ILE A 36 -12.40 6.35 -7.84
N ILE A 37 -13.47 6.32 -7.05
CA ILE A 37 -14.29 5.13 -6.83
C ILE A 37 -15.42 5.11 -7.86
N THR A 38 -15.33 4.22 -8.85
CA THR A 38 -16.35 4.06 -9.90
C THR A 38 -16.88 2.64 -9.97
N GLY A 39 -18.12 2.49 -10.43
CA GLY A 39 -18.79 1.20 -10.61
C GLY A 39 -19.61 0.73 -9.39
N PRO A 40 -20.21 -0.47 -9.47
CA PRO A 40 -21.03 -1.01 -8.40
C PRO A 40 -20.19 -1.40 -7.18
N ILE A 41 -20.69 -1.09 -5.98
CA ILE A 41 -20.04 -1.41 -4.71
C ILE A 41 -20.64 -2.68 -4.13
N ASN A 42 -19.82 -3.71 -3.97
CA ASN A 42 -20.14 -4.88 -3.18
C ASN A 42 -19.98 -4.55 -1.69
N ARG A 43 -21.09 -4.60 -0.95
CA ARG A 43 -21.13 -4.21 0.47
C ARG A 43 -20.24 -5.07 1.37
N VAL A 44 -20.06 -6.35 1.08
CA VAL A 44 -19.20 -7.23 1.89
C VAL A 44 -17.75 -6.77 1.78
N MET A 45 -17.27 -6.58 0.55
CA MET A 45 -15.90 -6.13 0.30
C MET A 45 -15.65 -4.72 0.84
N GLU A 46 -16.65 -3.85 0.79
CA GLU A 46 -16.58 -2.52 1.37
C GLU A 46 -16.45 -2.57 2.90
N LEU A 47 -17.24 -3.40 3.57
CA LEU A 47 -17.15 -3.58 5.02
C LEU A 47 -15.82 -4.21 5.42
N ASP A 48 -15.31 -5.17 4.65
CA ASP A 48 -13.99 -5.77 4.87
C ASP A 48 -12.87 -4.74 4.72
N GLY A 49 -12.89 -3.92 3.66
CA GLY A 49 -11.94 -2.83 3.46
C GLY A 49 -11.97 -1.80 4.59
N LYS A 50 -13.18 -1.43 5.05
CA LYS A 50 -13.36 -0.53 6.19
C LYS A 50 -12.81 -1.13 7.48
N ARG A 51 -13.09 -2.41 7.74
CA ARG A 51 -12.63 -3.12 8.94
C ARG A 51 -11.10 -3.16 8.98
N TRP A 52 -10.48 -3.59 7.89
CA TRP A 52 -9.02 -3.61 7.78
C TRP A 52 -8.39 -2.23 8.03
N ALA A 53 -8.92 -1.17 7.42
CA ALA A 53 -8.41 0.18 7.61
C ALA A 53 -8.60 0.68 9.05
N THR A 54 -9.70 0.29 9.70
CA THR A 54 -9.95 0.60 11.11
C THR A 54 -8.94 -0.10 12.01
N ASP A 55 -8.68 -1.39 11.79
CA ASP A 55 -7.69 -2.18 12.55
C ASP A 55 -6.28 -1.58 12.38
N PHE A 56 -5.92 -1.15 11.16
CA PHE A 56 -4.67 -0.44 10.89
C PHE A 56 -4.53 0.83 11.74
N VAL A 57 -5.57 1.68 11.75
CA VAL A 57 -5.57 2.93 12.53
C VAL A 57 -5.55 2.66 14.04
N GLN A 58 -6.31 1.67 14.51
CA GLN A 58 -6.30 1.26 15.92
C GLN A 58 -4.93 0.76 16.36
N GLY A 59 -4.19 0.07 15.49
CA GLY A 59 -2.80 -0.33 15.74
C GLY A 59 -1.84 0.84 15.99
N LEU A 60 -2.16 2.05 15.51
CA LEU A 60 -1.38 3.27 15.80
C LEU A 60 -1.66 3.82 17.22
N GLY A 61 -2.78 3.41 17.83
CA GLY A 61 -3.19 3.83 19.17
C GLY A 61 -3.29 5.35 19.33
N ALA A 62 -2.84 5.86 20.47
CA ALA A 62 -2.89 7.30 20.77
C ALA A 62 -2.01 8.15 19.83
N SER A 63 -1.03 7.55 19.15
CA SER A 63 -0.11 8.25 18.26
C SER A 63 -0.82 8.87 17.06
N VAL A 64 -1.97 8.33 16.64
CA VAL A 64 -2.75 8.88 15.51
C VAL A 64 -3.19 10.33 15.74
N ARG A 65 -3.26 10.80 17.00
CA ARG A 65 -3.58 12.19 17.33
C ARG A 65 -2.47 13.17 16.94
N ARG A 66 -1.25 12.68 16.74
CA ARG A 66 -0.12 13.50 16.30
C ARG A 66 -0.24 13.71 14.80
N GLU A 67 -0.29 14.98 14.38
CA GLU A 67 -0.44 15.35 12.98
C GLU A 67 0.51 14.59 12.03
N PRO A 68 1.83 14.43 12.30
CA PRO A 68 2.71 13.73 11.37
C PRO A 68 2.34 12.25 11.19
N VAL A 69 1.86 11.60 12.26
CA VAL A 69 1.43 10.19 12.22
C VAL A 69 0.13 10.06 11.46
N ARG A 70 -0.82 10.98 11.70
CA ARG A 70 -2.10 11.03 10.99
C ARG A 70 -1.92 11.25 9.49
N THR A 71 -1.10 12.23 9.10
CA THR A 71 -0.79 12.54 7.70
C THR A 71 -0.14 11.34 7.00
N LYS A 72 0.78 10.66 7.67
CA LYS A 72 1.38 9.43 7.15
C LYS A 72 0.35 8.31 6.99
N ALA A 73 -0.51 8.09 7.99
CA ALA A 73 -1.56 7.08 7.92
C ALA A 73 -2.53 7.34 6.76
N ILE A 74 -2.92 8.61 6.54
CA ILE A 74 -3.73 9.02 5.39
C ILE A 74 -3.01 8.69 4.07
N ALA A 75 -1.73 9.01 3.97
CA ALA A 75 -0.94 8.74 2.77
C ALA A 75 -0.83 7.22 2.48
N ASP A 76 -0.55 6.42 3.50
CA ASP A 76 -0.39 4.97 3.38
C ASP A 76 -1.72 4.30 3.00
N LEU A 77 -2.82 4.67 3.65
CA LEU A 77 -4.16 4.18 3.30
C LEU A 77 -4.58 4.61 1.89
N THR A 78 -4.24 5.83 1.47
CA THR A 78 -4.56 6.32 0.12
C THR A 78 -3.82 5.52 -0.95
N ARG A 79 -2.52 5.26 -0.74
CA ARG A 79 -1.72 4.42 -1.64
C ARG A 79 -2.21 2.99 -1.70
N TYR A 80 -2.60 2.42 -0.55
CA TYR A 80 -3.20 1.10 -0.50
C TYR A 80 -4.50 1.06 -1.31
N ALA A 81 -5.44 1.96 -1.03
CA ALA A 81 -6.76 1.97 -1.66
C ALA A 81 -6.69 2.20 -3.18
N ALA A 82 -5.70 2.95 -3.67
CA ALA A 82 -5.49 3.15 -5.11
C ALA A 82 -5.17 1.85 -5.88
N GLN A 83 -4.70 0.80 -5.19
CA GLN A 83 -4.39 -0.50 -5.78
C GLN A 83 -5.50 -1.53 -5.56
N GLN A 84 -6.57 -1.16 -4.87
CA GLN A 84 -7.65 -2.07 -4.52
C GLN A 84 -8.84 -1.97 -5.49
N PRO A 85 -9.66 -3.03 -5.58
CA PRO A 85 -10.95 -2.94 -6.25
C PRO A 85 -11.82 -1.84 -5.63
N ALA A 86 -12.67 -1.20 -6.45
CA ALA A 86 -13.51 -0.05 -6.05
C ALA A 86 -14.31 -0.30 -4.76
N SER A 87 -14.82 -1.52 -4.55
CA SER A 87 -15.56 -1.87 -3.33
C SER A 87 -14.69 -1.79 -2.07
N VAL A 88 -13.47 -2.35 -2.10
CA VAL A 88 -12.53 -2.30 -0.96
C VAL A 88 -12.02 -0.86 -0.76
N ALA A 89 -11.65 -0.20 -1.86
CA ALA A 89 -11.18 1.17 -1.84
C ALA A 89 -12.23 2.14 -1.26
N SER A 90 -13.53 1.93 -1.55
CA SER A 90 -14.65 2.66 -0.91
C SER A 90 -14.62 2.52 0.61
N GLY A 91 -14.47 1.29 1.10
CA GLY A 91 -14.41 1.01 2.54
C GLY A 91 -13.24 1.71 3.23
N VAL A 92 -12.06 1.67 2.61
CA VAL A 92 -10.86 2.35 3.11
C VAL A 92 -11.03 3.87 3.07
N LYS A 93 -11.65 4.42 2.02
CA LYS A 93 -11.90 5.86 1.87
C LYS A 93 -12.73 6.43 3.03
N ILE A 94 -13.71 5.69 3.54
CA ILE A 94 -14.50 6.09 4.71
C ILE A 94 -13.60 6.38 5.93
N VAL A 95 -12.55 5.58 6.15
CA VAL A 95 -11.60 5.77 7.25
C VAL A 95 -10.65 6.93 6.98
N ILE A 96 -10.19 7.08 5.74
CA ILE A 96 -9.38 8.24 5.31
C ILE A 96 -10.13 9.55 5.57
N ASP A 97 -11.41 9.61 5.21
CA ASP A 97 -12.23 10.81 5.39
C ASP A 97 -12.45 11.12 6.88
N MET A 98 -12.63 10.09 7.73
CA MET A 98 -12.66 10.28 9.18
C MET A 98 -11.33 10.83 9.73
N LEU A 99 -10.18 10.34 9.27
CA LEU A 99 -8.88 10.86 9.70
C LEU A 99 -8.64 12.31 9.25
N LYS A 100 -9.19 12.72 8.11
CA LYS A 100 -9.11 14.11 7.63
C LYS A 100 -10.00 15.07 8.43
N GLY A 101 -11.11 14.58 8.98
CA GLY A 101 -12.06 15.37 9.79
C GLY A 101 -11.76 15.41 11.29
N ALA A 102 -10.71 14.71 11.76
CA ALA A 102 -10.35 14.56 13.18
C ALA A 102 -9.11 15.39 13.57
#